data_AF-A0ABD3M8G8-F1
#
_entry.id   AF-A0ABD3M8G8-F1
#
_cell.length_a   1.000
_cell.length_b   1.000
_cell.length_c   1.000
_cell.angle_alpha   90.00
_cell.angle_beta   90.00
_cell.angle_gamma   90.00
#
_symmetry.space_group_name_H-M   'P 1'
#
loop_
_entity.id
_entity.type
_entity.pdbx_description
1 polymer ?
#
loop_
_entity_poly.entity_id
_entity_poly.type
_entity_poly.pdbx_seq_one_letter_code
_entity_poly.pdbx_strand_id
1 'polypeptide(L)'
;MRRHSTPISPGSAGYAEDDLIMINRHRRLSSSVILKHHHQDADNVDSSEGTATTFVGTSPVSSEQNTQFDAVVDQRKSVIPMSVSHWMNGEHIIYSQQQERENLHHHSRRPKTINDDKNKQRKSRRTSKTNKYHTTLTWRMDPSISLSDFTLTFIGINDHIAIQKYIRDKQKRNKTKLSKRRDKWIVDGLYLDRSQSSDEEGDERDDNQYRAGSHHNEQPTISRMKTCNNTVLEHYHLHRVNLAVGQRGCDYFARLFREKNEASSSCSSSNRNQHSVEIPRSCLPAIPAMLDYLYDPRANAQVNATTATAVPLRYLATYFGNRLLFDLATQFLHEDLRPATAIEYMQHAELFRQEKLAEVCIRICAQSFDQLKVTWFASLSPHLMIRILHSRYFQPSINRHVVCSRIASYCRCQMHNIDRKDLLSLTNAKVMPVVCPEEALFFIQLMIRSGIAMDDLLHDDNSKERNLYERCIDAAPEVIQSIVNSVCPRSFNNTDRIQKWHSISSRQTKNARGDYCKLPPQIKVQLLEYALAHQQDRNLGTEE
;
A
#
# COMPACT_ATOMS: atom_id res chain seq x y z
N MET A 1 25.03 -1.61 60.80
CA MET A 1 25.01 -0.22 60.26
C MET A 1 25.78 -0.19 58.94
N ARG A 2 25.41 0.73 58.05
CA ARG A 2 25.28 0.56 56.60
C ARG A 2 26.58 0.42 55.79
N ARG A 3 26.48 -0.36 54.70
CA ARG A 3 27.42 -0.53 53.59
C ARG A 3 27.15 0.48 52.45
N HIS A 4 28.23 0.84 51.76
CA HIS A 4 28.44 1.24 50.35
C HIS A 4 27.42 2.11 49.60
N SER A 5 27.89 3.14 48.90
CA SER A 5 28.09 3.12 47.42
C SER A 5 28.32 4.54 46.86
N THR A 6 29.17 4.62 45.83
CA THR A 6 29.49 5.79 44.98
C THR A 6 28.31 6.25 44.10
N PRO A 7 28.38 7.46 43.51
CA PRO A 7 27.72 7.71 42.23
C PRO A 7 28.67 8.17 41.11
N ILE A 8 28.32 7.69 39.91
CA ILE A 8 28.92 7.91 38.59
C ILE A 8 28.17 9.06 37.86
N SER A 9 28.89 9.74 36.96
CA SER A 9 28.51 10.87 36.10
C SER A 9 27.16 10.81 35.35
N PRO A 10 26.61 11.98 34.96
CA PRO A 10 25.48 12.09 34.05
C PRO A 10 25.93 12.05 32.57
N GLY A 11 25.26 11.20 31.80
CA GLY A 11 25.35 11.12 30.34
C GLY A 11 24.44 12.12 29.64
N SER A 12 25.03 12.84 28.69
CA SER A 12 24.47 13.87 27.83
C SER A 12 23.31 13.39 26.95
N ALA A 13 22.23 14.17 26.94
CA ALA A 13 21.15 14.09 25.95
C ALA A 13 21.64 14.65 24.60
N GLY A 14 21.54 13.85 23.54
CA GLY A 14 21.76 14.29 22.16
C GLY A 14 20.44 14.73 21.53
N TYR A 15 20.32 16.02 21.27
CA TYR A 15 19.25 16.62 20.48
C TYR A 15 19.44 16.27 19.00
N ALA A 16 18.38 15.78 18.34
CA ALA A 16 18.31 15.69 16.89
C ALA A 16 17.72 17.01 16.36
N GLU A 17 18.50 17.72 15.56
CA GLU A 17 18.11 18.96 14.90
C GLU A 17 17.08 18.69 13.79
N ASP A 18 15.96 19.41 13.88
CA ASP A 18 14.92 19.53 12.86
C ASP A 18 15.39 20.47 11.74
N ASP A 19 15.76 19.91 10.59
CA ASP A 19 15.92 20.69 9.35
C ASP A 19 14.56 20.95 8.70
N LEU A 20 13.98 22.07 9.12
CA LEU A 20 12.77 22.71 8.64
C LEU A 20 13.12 23.56 7.40
N ILE A 21 12.80 23.12 6.18
CA ILE A 21 12.84 23.98 4.98
C ILE A 21 11.51 23.94 4.21
N MET A 22 10.70 24.95 4.55
CA MET A 22 10.02 25.92 3.66
C MET A 22 9.39 25.38 2.36
N ILE A 23 8.07 25.13 2.46
CA ILE A 23 7.17 25.12 1.30
C ILE A 23 6.97 26.56 0.83
N ASN A 24 7.37 26.84 -0.41
CA ASN A 24 7.14 28.09 -1.13
C ASN A 24 5.65 28.47 -1.13
N ARG A 25 5.27 29.45 -0.31
CA ARG A 25 4.00 30.20 -0.42
C ARG A 25 4.28 31.56 -1.04
N HIS A 26 4.15 31.68 -2.35
CA HIS A 26 3.84 32.96 -3.00
C HIS A 26 3.21 32.74 -4.38
N ARG A 27 1.89 32.91 -4.46
CA ARG A 27 1.22 33.72 -5.50
C ARG A 27 -0.21 34.01 -5.04
N ARG A 28 -0.40 35.20 -4.49
CA ARG A 28 -1.71 35.86 -4.40
C ARG A 28 -2.06 36.31 -5.81
N LEU A 29 -3.23 35.92 -6.30
CA LEU A 29 -3.95 36.71 -7.30
C LEU A 29 -5.33 37.02 -6.73
N SER A 30 -5.58 38.32 -6.70
CA SER A 30 -6.84 38.98 -6.36
C SER A 30 -7.92 38.60 -7.36
N SER A 31 -9.14 38.36 -6.90
CA SER A 31 -10.38 38.75 -7.58
C SER A 31 -11.55 38.62 -6.62
N SER A 32 -12.08 39.77 -6.25
CA SER A 32 -13.36 40.02 -5.62
C SER A 32 -14.53 39.65 -6.53
N VAL A 33 -15.50 38.89 -6.03
CA VAL A 33 -16.90 39.03 -6.45
C VAL A 33 -17.79 38.91 -5.22
N ILE A 34 -18.46 40.03 -4.94
CA ILE A 34 -19.55 40.20 -3.98
C ILE A 34 -20.81 39.63 -4.64
N LEU A 35 -21.53 38.73 -3.97
CA LEU A 35 -22.98 38.65 -4.14
C LEU A 35 -23.63 38.26 -2.81
N LYS A 36 -24.34 39.24 -2.23
CA LYS A 36 -25.34 39.05 -1.17
C LYS A 36 -26.60 38.48 -1.81
N HIS A 37 -27.27 37.53 -1.14
CA HIS A 37 -28.74 37.49 -1.15
C HIS A 37 -29.26 36.95 0.19
N HIS A 38 -30.18 37.72 0.77
CA HIS A 38 -31.07 37.41 1.89
C HIS A 38 -32.28 36.59 1.39
N HIS A 39 -32.76 35.65 2.22
CA HIS A 39 -34.15 35.45 2.69
C HIS A 39 -34.21 34.09 3.43
N GLN A 40 -34.44 34.06 4.75
CA GLN A 40 -35.73 34.03 5.49
C GLN A 40 -36.41 32.65 5.54
N ASP A 41 -36.40 32.11 6.76
CA ASP A 41 -37.45 31.39 7.53
C ASP A 41 -38.74 30.95 6.83
N ALA A 42 -39.15 29.70 7.08
CA ALA A 42 -40.34 29.37 7.89
C ALA A 42 -40.71 27.87 7.80
N ASP A 43 -40.78 27.25 8.98
CA ASP A 43 -41.79 26.33 9.53
C ASP A 43 -42.69 25.42 8.66
N ASN A 44 -42.87 24.22 9.24
CA ASN A 44 -44.12 23.50 9.51
C ASN A 44 -44.72 22.47 8.52
N VAL A 45 -44.87 21.26 9.10
CA VAL A 45 -46.13 20.48 9.24
C VAL A 45 -46.48 19.35 8.24
N ASP A 46 -46.72 18.21 8.88
CA ASP A 46 -47.59 17.06 8.61
C ASP A 46 -47.35 16.05 7.47
N SER A 47 -47.09 14.82 7.92
CA SER A 47 -48.01 13.68 7.89
C SER A 47 -48.82 13.43 6.62
N SER A 48 -48.53 12.32 5.93
CA SER A 48 -49.57 11.49 5.33
C SER A 48 -49.09 10.06 5.08
N GLU A 49 -49.96 9.14 5.49
CA GLU A 49 -49.96 7.70 5.36
C GLU A 49 -49.91 7.24 3.89
N GLY A 50 -49.52 5.98 3.65
CA GLY A 50 -49.47 5.44 2.29
C GLY A 50 -49.13 3.96 2.17
N THR A 51 -50.06 3.13 2.63
CA THR A 51 -50.55 1.87 2.02
C THR A 51 -49.56 0.75 1.65
N ALA A 52 -49.75 -0.38 2.34
CA ALA A 52 -49.17 -1.69 2.06
C ALA A 52 -49.75 -2.35 0.79
N THR A 53 -48.90 -3.09 0.06
CA THR A 53 -49.35 -4.17 -0.84
C THR A 53 -48.53 -5.42 -0.58
N THR A 54 -49.20 -6.39 0.03
CA THR A 54 -48.77 -7.76 0.30
C THR A 54 -48.83 -8.57 -0.99
N PHE A 55 -47.75 -9.24 -1.39
CA PHE A 55 -47.81 -10.29 -2.41
C PHE A 55 -47.42 -11.62 -1.76
N VAL A 56 -48.39 -12.53 -1.71
CA VAL A 56 -48.28 -13.91 -1.28
C VAL A 56 -47.98 -14.76 -2.51
N GLY A 57 -46.84 -15.45 -2.50
CA GLY A 57 -46.48 -16.46 -3.49
C GLY A 57 -46.10 -17.76 -2.79
N THR A 58 -47.01 -18.71 -2.79
CA THR A 58 -46.87 -20.05 -2.23
C THR A 58 -46.28 -21.05 -3.24
N SER A 59 -45.61 -22.08 -2.68
CA SER A 59 -45.36 -23.43 -3.22
C SER A 59 -43.99 -23.71 -3.87
N PRO A 60 -43.53 -24.98 -3.90
CA PRO A 60 -43.61 -25.99 -2.84
C PRO A 60 -42.27 -26.72 -2.56
N VAL A 61 -42.35 -27.50 -1.49
CA VAL A 61 -41.42 -28.49 -0.93
C VAL A 61 -40.90 -29.51 -1.95
N SER A 62 -39.61 -29.85 -1.84
CA SER A 62 -39.10 -31.17 -2.19
C SER A 62 -38.24 -31.73 -1.05
N SER A 63 -38.54 -32.98 -0.76
CA SER A 63 -38.14 -33.82 0.36
C SER A 63 -36.86 -34.61 0.08
N GLU A 64 -36.16 -34.93 1.18
CA GLU A 64 -35.38 -36.16 1.42
C GLU A 64 -34.17 -36.48 0.52
N GLN A 65 -32.99 -36.65 1.12
CA GLN A 65 -32.51 -37.99 1.48
C GLN A 65 -31.22 -37.93 2.33
N ASN A 66 -31.33 -38.57 3.50
CA ASN A 66 -30.25 -39.08 4.33
C ASN A 66 -29.34 -40.01 3.52
N THR A 67 -28.02 -39.89 3.66
CA THR A 67 -27.16 -41.08 3.78
C THR A 67 -25.96 -40.80 4.68
N GLN A 68 -25.84 -41.69 5.64
CA GLN A 68 -24.83 -41.90 6.65
C GLN A 68 -23.65 -42.65 6.02
N PHE A 69 -22.41 -42.23 6.27
CA PHE A 69 -21.23 -43.10 6.11
C PHE A 69 -20.14 -42.73 7.11
N ASP A 70 -19.89 -43.65 8.03
CA ASP A 70 -18.65 -43.76 8.80
C ASP A 70 -17.52 -44.21 7.88
N ALA A 71 -16.36 -43.58 7.98
CA ALA A 71 -15.08 -44.21 7.63
C ALA A 71 -13.92 -43.53 8.37
N VAL A 72 -13.38 -44.27 9.33
CA VAL A 72 -12.06 -44.10 9.93
C VAL A 72 -10.99 -44.26 8.85
N VAL A 73 -10.14 -43.25 8.62
CA VAL A 73 -8.79 -43.44 8.07
C VAL A 73 -7.83 -42.42 8.66
N ASP A 74 -6.85 -42.97 9.37
CA ASP A 74 -5.61 -42.39 9.84
C ASP A 74 -4.68 -42.08 8.65
N GLN A 75 -4.15 -40.86 8.54
CA GLN A 75 -3.03 -40.58 7.65
C GLN A 75 -2.24 -39.34 8.09
N ARG A 76 -1.15 -39.59 8.82
CA ARG A 76 0.01 -38.69 8.91
C ARG A 76 0.57 -38.44 7.52
N LYS A 77 0.53 -37.19 7.03
CA LYS A 77 1.37 -36.74 5.92
C LYS A 77 1.97 -35.36 6.20
N SER A 78 3.25 -35.31 5.88
CA SER A 78 4.21 -34.21 5.94
C SER A 78 3.72 -32.94 5.23
N VAL A 79 3.95 -31.80 5.88
CA VAL A 79 3.66 -30.47 5.35
C VAL A 79 4.79 -30.02 4.42
N ILE A 80 4.47 -29.92 3.13
CA ILE A 80 5.22 -29.13 2.14
C ILE A 80 4.53 -27.76 2.08
N PRO A 81 5.25 -26.63 2.20
CA PRO A 81 4.61 -25.31 2.12
C PRO A 81 4.18 -25.03 0.67
N MET A 82 2.86 -24.90 0.46
CA MET A 82 2.31 -24.42 -0.81
C MET A 82 2.58 -22.92 -0.96
N SER A 83 3.26 -22.58 -2.04
CA SER A 83 3.50 -21.22 -2.50
C SER A 83 2.16 -20.57 -2.89
N VAL A 84 1.84 -19.43 -2.27
CA VAL A 84 0.76 -18.55 -2.73
C VAL A 84 1.28 -17.75 -3.91
N SER A 85 0.96 -18.21 -5.12
CA SER A 85 1.04 -17.39 -6.32
C SER A 85 -0.11 -17.75 -7.25
N HIS A 86 -0.62 -16.73 -7.94
CA HIS A 86 -1.61 -16.78 -9.03
C HIS A 86 -3.10 -16.65 -8.65
N TRP A 87 -3.51 -15.44 -8.28
CA TRP A 87 -4.84 -14.91 -8.57
C TRP A 87 -4.68 -13.58 -9.33
N MET A 88 -4.52 -13.69 -10.65
CA MET A 88 -4.88 -12.65 -11.60
C MET A 88 -5.54 -13.34 -12.78
N ASN A 89 -6.84 -13.62 -12.64
CA ASN A 89 -7.66 -13.96 -13.79
C ASN A 89 -8.34 -12.68 -14.26
N GLY A 90 -8.13 -12.40 -15.55
CA GLY A 90 -8.60 -11.23 -16.25
C GLY A 90 -10.12 -11.19 -16.35
N GLU A 91 -10.64 -9.98 -16.22
CA GLU A 91 -11.97 -9.65 -16.70
C GLU A 91 -11.84 -9.19 -18.16
N HIS A 92 -12.54 -9.93 -19.02
CA HIS A 92 -12.85 -9.55 -20.39
C HIS A 92 -13.50 -8.17 -20.41
N ILE A 93 -12.84 -7.21 -21.08
CA ILE A 93 -13.46 -5.95 -21.48
C ILE A 93 -14.43 -6.27 -22.62
N ILE A 94 -15.70 -6.46 -22.30
CA ILE A 94 -16.81 -6.37 -23.25
C ILE A 94 -17.20 -4.89 -23.34
N TYR A 95 -17.01 -4.30 -24.51
CA TYR A 95 -17.56 -2.99 -24.86
C TYR A 95 -19.09 -3.04 -24.78
N SER A 96 -19.70 -2.28 -23.85
CA SER A 96 -21.11 -1.92 -23.92
C SER A 96 -21.27 -0.51 -24.46
N GLN A 97 -21.64 -0.46 -25.72
CA GLN A 97 -22.09 0.71 -26.45
C GLN A 97 -23.63 0.74 -26.34
N GLN A 98 -24.22 1.54 -25.43
CA GLN A 98 -25.63 2.00 -25.52
C GLN A 98 -26.06 2.80 -24.29
N GLN A 99 -26.20 4.12 -24.44
CA GLN A 99 -27.38 4.89 -24.02
C GLN A 99 -27.23 6.37 -24.40
N GLU A 100 -27.63 6.71 -25.63
CA GLU A 100 -28.06 8.07 -26.02
C GLU A 100 -29.26 7.94 -26.96
N ARG A 101 -30.43 7.78 -26.35
CA ARG A 101 -31.76 8.19 -26.82
C ARG A 101 -32.44 8.65 -25.53
N GLU A 102 -32.91 9.88 -25.38
CA GLU A 102 -34.07 10.47 -26.04
C GLU A 102 -34.04 11.98 -25.76
N ASN A 103 -34.32 12.81 -26.78
CA ASN A 103 -35.07 14.08 -26.65
C ASN A 103 -35.11 14.79 -28.01
N LEU A 104 -36.09 14.43 -28.84
CA LEU A 104 -36.53 15.24 -29.98
C LEU A 104 -38.06 15.24 -29.97
N HIS A 105 -38.64 16.32 -29.47
CA HIS A 105 -40.05 16.64 -29.66
C HIS A 105 -40.20 17.63 -30.82
N HIS A 106 -41.15 17.27 -31.68
CA HIS A 106 -41.63 18.02 -32.82
C HIS A 106 -42.11 19.43 -32.44
N HIS A 107 -41.78 20.43 -33.25
CA HIS A 107 -42.82 21.33 -33.76
C HIS A 107 -42.49 21.86 -35.17
N SER A 108 -43.39 21.47 -36.08
CA SER A 108 -43.62 22.03 -37.40
C SER A 108 -44.13 23.46 -37.29
N ARG A 109 -43.58 24.38 -38.09
CA ARG A 109 -44.33 25.35 -38.91
C ARG A 109 -43.41 26.16 -39.84
N ARG A 110 -43.64 25.98 -41.14
CA ARG A 110 -43.24 26.86 -42.26
C ARG A 110 -44.07 28.16 -42.23
N PRO A 111 -43.59 29.28 -42.83
CA PRO A 111 -43.86 29.54 -44.25
C PRO A 111 -42.69 30.11 -45.06
N LYS A 112 -42.89 30.03 -46.39
CA LYS A 112 -42.03 30.41 -47.52
C LYS A 112 -41.88 31.92 -47.71
N THR A 113 -40.73 32.34 -48.24
CA THR A 113 -40.50 33.37 -49.30
C THR A 113 -39.06 33.14 -49.81
N ILE A 114 -38.82 32.69 -51.05
CA ILE A 114 -38.67 33.46 -52.29
C ILE A 114 -37.77 34.70 -52.11
N ASN A 115 -36.46 34.54 -52.39
CA ASN A 115 -35.80 35.34 -53.43
C ASN A 115 -34.43 34.78 -53.79
N ASP A 116 -34.14 34.89 -55.08
CA ASP A 116 -32.90 34.66 -55.78
C ASP A 116 -31.68 35.28 -55.07
N ASP A 117 -30.56 34.56 -55.03
CA ASP A 117 -29.37 35.08 -55.71
C ASP A 117 -28.32 34.01 -55.98
N LYS A 118 -27.98 33.90 -57.26
CA LYS A 118 -26.90 33.10 -57.78
C LYS A 118 -25.59 33.79 -57.40
N ASN A 119 -24.81 33.20 -56.50
CA ASN A 119 -23.38 33.52 -56.49
C ASN A 119 -22.47 32.30 -56.35
N LYS A 120 -21.66 32.15 -57.40
CA LYS A 120 -20.60 31.16 -57.58
C LYS A 120 -19.54 31.37 -56.49
N GLN A 121 -19.51 30.51 -55.48
CA GLN A 121 -18.28 30.24 -54.76
C GLN A 121 -17.91 28.77 -54.89
N ARG A 122 -16.87 28.55 -55.70
CA ARG A 122 -16.14 27.30 -55.85
C ARG A 122 -15.68 26.82 -54.47
N LYS A 123 -16.42 25.87 -53.89
CA LYS A 123 -15.98 25.08 -52.73
C LYS A 123 -14.77 24.24 -53.13
N SER A 124 -13.58 24.81 -53.00
CA SER A 124 -12.34 24.05 -52.90
C SER A 124 -12.42 23.22 -51.62
N ARG A 125 -12.92 21.98 -51.75
CA ARG A 125 -12.74 20.91 -50.77
C ARG A 125 -11.23 20.58 -50.74
N ARG A 126 -10.42 21.47 -50.17
CA ARG A 126 -9.14 21.09 -49.58
C ARG A 126 -9.50 20.25 -48.37
N THR A 127 -9.60 18.94 -48.59
CA THR A 127 -9.44 17.96 -47.51
C THR A 127 -8.06 18.21 -46.94
N SER A 128 -7.98 19.09 -45.93
CA SER A 128 -6.85 19.17 -45.04
C SER A 128 -6.78 17.81 -44.36
N LYS A 129 -6.11 16.86 -45.03
CA LYS A 129 -5.48 15.73 -44.38
C LYS A 129 -4.45 16.36 -43.46
N THR A 130 -4.92 16.82 -42.30
CA THR A 130 -4.08 17.01 -41.14
C THR A 130 -3.52 15.63 -40.90
N ASN A 131 -2.38 15.34 -41.51
CA ASN A 131 -1.57 14.20 -41.19
C ASN A 131 -1.24 14.39 -39.72
N LYS A 132 -2.08 13.82 -38.85
CA LYS A 132 -1.70 13.39 -37.52
C LYS A 132 -0.64 12.33 -37.76
N TYR A 133 0.57 12.78 -38.10
CA TYR A 133 1.76 12.03 -37.81
C TYR A 133 1.73 11.91 -36.29
N HIS A 134 1.12 10.84 -35.79
CA HIS A 134 1.45 10.35 -34.48
C HIS A 134 2.96 10.14 -34.56
N THR A 135 3.71 11.06 -33.96
CA THR A 135 5.15 10.93 -33.77
C THR A 135 5.34 9.73 -32.86
N THR A 136 5.42 8.55 -33.47
CA THR A 136 5.84 7.33 -32.80
C THR A 136 7.20 7.63 -32.19
N LEU A 137 7.29 7.53 -30.87
CA LEU A 137 8.53 7.80 -30.16
C LEU A 137 9.60 6.83 -30.66
N THR A 138 10.79 7.33 -30.96
CA THR A 138 11.82 6.55 -31.66
C THR A 138 12.25 5.29 -30.91
N TRP A 139 12.13 5.28 -29.58
CA TRP A 139 12.42 4.09 -28.77
C TRP A 139 11.39 2.95 -28.94
N ARG A 140 10.18 3.26 -29.42
CA ARG A 140 9.13 2.28 -29.74
C ARG A 140 9.20 1.79 -31.19
N MET A 141 10.08 2.38 -32.00
CA MET A 141 10.29 1.96 -33.38
C MET A 141 11.17 0.71 -33.42
N ASP A 142 11.06 -0.06 -34.50
CA ASP A 142 11.96 -1.17 -34.78
C ASP A 142 13.42 -0.67 -34.71
N PRO A 143 14.32 -1.36 -33.98
CA PRO A 143 15.73 -0.98 -33.86
C PRO A 143 16.45 -0.78 -35.19
N SER A 144 16.04 -1.52 -36.24
CA SER A 144 16.58 -1.39 -37.60
C SER A 144 16.25 -0.03 -38.24
N ILE A 145 15.18 0.62 -37.78
CA ILE A 145 14.70 1.92 -38.30
C ILE A 145 15.10 3.05 -37.34
N SER A 146 15.09 2.80 -36.03
CA SER A 146 15.25 3.85 -35.01
C SER A 146 16.66 4.42 -34.91
N LEU A 147 17.66 3.74 -35.48
CA LEU A 147 19.09 4.09 -35.35
C LEU A 147 19.58 4.13 -33.90
N SER A 148 18.99 3.31 -33.03
CA SER A 148 19.41 3.19 -31.62
C SER A 148 20.89 2.82 -31.50
N ASP A 149 21.65 3.58 -30.70
CA ASP A 149 23.08 3.38 -30.45
C ASP A 149 23.38 2.71 -29.09
N PHE A 150 22.32 2.28 -28.40
CA PHE A 150 22.39 1.73 -27.06
C PHE A 150 21.28 0.71 -26.78
N THR A 151 21.64 -0.45 -26.26
CA THR A 151 20.70 -1.43 -25.72
C THR A 151 20.76 -1.40 -24.20
N LEU A 152 19.63 -1.06 -23.58
CA LEU A 152 19.46 -1.09 -22.14
C LEU A 152 18.63 -2.31 -21.75
N THR A 153 19.15 -3.13 -20.84
CA THR A 153 18.44 -4.29 -20.30
C THR A 153 18.05 -4.03 -18.86
N PHE A 154 16.75 -4.06 -18.57
CA PHE A 154 16.27 -4.05 -17.19
C PHE A 154 16.11 -5.48 -16.69
N ILE A 155 16.73 -5.76 -15.56
CA ILE A 155 16.63 -7.05 -14.87
C ILE A 155 15.75 -6.83 -13.64
N GLY A 156 14.48 -7.22 -13.75
CA GLY A 156 13.54 -7.23 -12.65
C GLY A 156 13.88 -8.34 -11.66
N ILE A 157 14.46 -7.96 -10.53
CA ILE A 157 14.80 -8.85 -9.42
C ILE A 157 13.80 -8.68 -8.27
N ASN A 158 13.89 -9.54 -7.25
CA ASN A 158 13.05 -9.40 -6.06
C ASN A 158 13.19 -8.00 -5.43
N ASP A 159 12.07 -7.37 -5.13
CA ASP A 159 12.02 -5.97 -4.70
C ASP A 159 12.84 -5.71 -3.43
N HIS A 160 12.75 -6.59 -2.43
CA HIS A 160 13.52 -6.45 -1.19
C HIS A 160 15.03 -6.52 -1.47
N ILE A 161 15.47 -7.40 -2.37
CA ILE A 161 16.89 -7.54 -2.75
C ILE A 161 17.37 -6.29 -3.48
N ALA A 162 16.61 -5.81 -4.47
CA ALA A 162 16.95 -4.60 -5.22
C ALA A 162 17.08 -3.37 -4.31
N ILE A 163 16.12 -3.17 -3.41
CA ILE A 163 16.08 -2.01 -2.52
C ILE A 163 17.23 -2.07 -1.50
N GLN A 164 17.52 -3.24 -0.94
CA GLN A 164 18.67 -3.42 -0.05
C GLN A 164 20.01 -3.14 -0.76
N LYS A 165 20.16 -3.62 -2.00
CA LYS A 165 21.33 -3.33 -2.84
C LYS A 165 21.48 -1.83 -3.07
N TYR A 166 20.40 -1.15 -3.48
CA TYR A 166 20.40 0.29 -3.70
C TYR A 166 20.82 1.09 -2.45
N ILE A 167 20.29 0.74 -1.28
CA ILE A 167 20.61 1.43 -0.02
C ILE A 167 22.09 1.23 0.34
N ARG A 168 22.58 0.00 0.24
CA ARG A 168 23.99 -0.32 0.48
C ARG A 168 24.91 0.48 -0.44
N ASP A 169 24.57 0.56 -1.73
CA ASP A 169 25.36 1.30 -2.72
C ASP A 169 25.31 2.81 -2.48
N LYS A 170 24.15 3.34 -2.09
CA LYS A 170 23.98 4.75 -1.69
C LYS A 170 24.85 5.09 -0.47
N GLN A 171 24.85 4.23 0.55
CA GLN A 171 25.69 4.42 1.75
C GLN A 171 27.19 4.39 1.40
N LYS A 172 27.63 3.46 0.53
CA LYS A 172 29.01 3.41 0.04
C LYS A 172 29.41 4.71 -0.66
N ARG A 173 28.58 5.20 -1.60
CA ARG A 173 28.83 6.47 -2.31
C ARG A 173 28.94 7.65 -1.34
N ASN A 174 28.10 7.70 -0.30
CA ASN A 174 28.15 8.76 0.71
C ASN A 174 29.44 8.69 1.54
N LYS A 175 29.88 7.49 1.96
CA LYS A 175 31.16 7.31 2.66
C LYS A 175 32.35 7.76 1.81
N THR A 176 32.38 7.40 0.52
CA THR A 176 33.44 7.84 -0.40
C THR A 176 33.46 9.36 -0.58
N LYS A 177 32.29 10.01 -0.68
CA LYS A 177 32.20 11.48 -0.77
C LYS A 177 32.72 12.17 0.50
N LEU A 178 32.41 11.62 1.67
CA LEU A 178 32.90 12.14 2.96
C LEU A 178 34.41 11.95 3.10
N SER A 179 34.95 10.79 2.70
CA SER A 179 36.41 10.56 2.68
C SER A 179 37.12 11.55 1.77
N LYS A 180 36.66 11.70 0.51
CA LYS A 180 37.27 12.66 -0.43
C LYS A 180 37.21 14.10 0.07
N ARG A 181 36.15 14.48 0.79
CA ARG A 181 36.09 15.77 1.46
C ARG A 181 37.16 15.86 2.54
N ARG A 182 37.25 14.88 3.44
CA ARG A 182 38.27 14.84 4.50
C ARG A 182 39.70 14.89 3.94
N ASP A 183 39.99 14.13 2.90
CA ASP A 183 41.30 14.13 2.24
C ASP A 183 41.61 15.50 1.63
N LYS A 184 40.61 16.14 1.01
CA LYS A 184 40.74 17.52 0.54
C LYS A 184 41.03 18.50 1.69
N TRP A 185 40.34 18.37 2.83
CA TRP A 185 40.59 19.20 4.02
C TRP A 185 41.98 18.96 4.62
N ILE A 186 42.50 17.73 4.57
CA ILE A 186 43.85 17.41 5.06
C ILE A 186 44.91 18.03 4.13
N VAL A 187 44.72 17.94 2.81
CA VAL A 187 45.65 18.55 1.84
C VAL A 187 45.61 20.07 1.92
N ASP A 188 44.42 20.68 2.04
CA ASP A 188 44.27 22.14 2.14
C ASP A 188 44.70 22.66 3.54
N GLY A 189 44.58 21.85 4.60
CA GLY A 189 44.96 22.21 5.97
C GLY A 189 46.44 22.02 6.30
N LEU A 190 47.18 21.19 5.56
CA LEU A 190 48.63 21.00 5.73
C LEU A 190 49.48 22.07 5.02
N TYR A 191 48.87 23.01 4.31
CA TYR A 191 49.57 24.14 3.69
C TYR A 191 49.78 25.35 4.61
N LEU A 192 49.32 25.31 5.87
CA LEU A 192 49.42 26.44 6.81
C LEU A 192 50.37 26.24 8.00
N ASP A 193 51.09 25.11 8.12
CA ASP A 193 51.94 24.86 9.30
C ASP A 193 53.29 24.16 9.00
N ARG A 194 53.82 24.32 7.78
CA ARG A 194 55.14 23.77 7.40
C ARG A 194 56.18 24.83 7.04
N SER A 195 56.07 26.01 7.64
CA SER A 195 57.19 26.93 7.78
C SER A 195 57.95 26.61 9.07
N GLN A 196 59.20 26.17 8.90
CA GLN A 196 60.29 26.12 9.88
C GLN A 196 60.35 24.93 10.85
N SER A 197 61.01 23.87 10.40
CA SER A 197 62.11 23.28 11.18
C SER A 197 62.99 22.48 10.22
N SER A 198 64.10 23.11 9.83
CA SER A 198 65.29 22.38 9.38
C SER A 198 65.77 21.52 10.55
N ASP A 199 66.17 20.29 10.26
CA ASP A 199 67.44 19.68 10.68
C ASP A 199 67.35 18.15 10.85
N GLU A 200 68.38 17.52 10.29
CA GLU A 200 69.00 16.23 10.65
C GLU A 200 68.39 14.90 10.17
N GLU A 201 69.05 14.38 9.12
CA GLU A 201 69.69 13.06 8.97
C GLU A 201 69.24 11.89 9.87
N GLY A 202 69.00 10.73 9.26
CA GLY A 202 68.92 9.46 10.00
C GLY A 202 68.32 8.29 9.23
N ASP A 203 69.17 7.63 8.46
CA ASP A 203 69.30 6.17 8.27
C ASP A 203 68.13 5.21 8.00
N GLU A 204 68.41 4.42 6.95
CA GLU A 204 68.26 2.96 6.78
C GLU A 204 66.90 2.25 6.84
N ARG A 205 66.60 1.65 5.68
CA ARG A 205 66.20 0.24 5.44
C ARG A 205 65.07 -0.31 6.33
N ASP A 206 64.00 -0.75 5.68
CA ASP A 206 63.71 -2.18 5.77
C ASP A 206 62.93 -2.70 4.57
N ASP A 207 63.39 -3.87 4.12
CA ASP A 207 62.82 -4.70 3.09
C ASP A 207 61.46 -5.24 3.52
N ASN A 208 60.44 -5.18 2.64
CA ASN A 208 59.49 -6.28 2.63
C ASN A 208 58.88 -6.55 1.26
N GLN A 209 59.45 -7.60 0.70
CA GLN A 209 59.21 -8.26 -0.56
C GLN A 209 58.10 -9.32 -0.36
N TYR A 210 57.36 -9.65 -1.42
CA TYR A 210 56.42 -10.78 -1.57
C TYR A 210 55.01 -10.67 -0.97
N ARG A 211 54.08 -10.14 -1.79
CA ARG A 211 52.70 -10.65 -1.83
C ARG A 211 52.37 -11.09 -3.24
N ALA A 212 52.61 -12.37 -3.52
CA ALA A 212 52.23 -13.04 -4.75
C ALA A 212 50.69 -13.02 -4.87
N GLY A 213 50.19 -12.27 -5.87
CA GLY A 213 48.80 -12.30 -6.28
C GLY A 213 48.53 -13.56 -7.10
N SER A 214 47.71 -14.46 -6.56
CA SER A 214 47.13 -15.57 -7.30
C SER A 214 46.09 -15.03 -8.29
N HIS A 215 46.48 -14.93 -9.56
CA HIS A 215 45.58 -14.69 -10.68
C HIS A 215 44.88 -15.99 -11.06
N HIS A 216 43.71 -16.26 -10.48
CA HIS A 216 42.80 -17.25 -11.06
C HIS A 216 42.15 -16.66 -12.33
N ASN A 217 42.59 -17.23 -13.44
CA ASN A 217 42.09 -17.03 -14.79
C ASN A 217 40.76 -17.79 -14.94
N GLU A 218 39.64 -17.14 -14.62
CA GLU A 218 38.31 -17.68 -14.96
C GLU A 218 38.00 -17.37 -16.42
N GLN A 219 38.17 -18.37 -17.28
CA GLN A 219 37.64 -18.34 -18.64
C GLN A 219 36.10 -18.27 -18.62
N PRO A 220 35.47 -17.45 -19.47
CA PRO A 220 34.02 -17.44 -19.62
C PRO A 220 33.60 -18.66 -20.45
N THR A 221 33.26 -19.74 -19.76
CA THR A 221 32.53 -20.85 -20.39
C THR A 221 31.12 -20.36 -20.71
N ILE A 222 30.78 -20.36 -22.01
CA ILE A 222 29.47 -20.03 -22.55
C ILE A 222 28.44 -20.97 -21.90
N SER A 223 27.71 -20.41 -20.93
CA SER A 223 26.74 -21.13 -20.12
C SER A 223 25.38 -21.13 -20.81
N ARG A 224 25.03 -22.32 -21.31
CA ARG A 224 23.69 -22.92 -21.35
C ARG A 224 22.70 -22.22 -20.40
N MET A 225 21.58 -21.73 -20.93
CA MET A 225 20.49 -21.04 -20.20
C MET A 225 20.12 -21.79 -18.90
N LYS A 226 20.67 -21.34 -17.77
CA LYS A 226 20.15 -21.63 -16.44
C LYS A 226 19.07 -20.59 -16.18
N THR A 227 17.80 -21.00 -16.30
CA THR A 227 16.70 -20.29 -15.66
C THR A 227 16.96 -20.31 -14.15
N CYS A 228 17.51 -19.22 -13.63
CA CYS A 228 17.39 -18.90 -12.21
C CYS A 228 15.99 -18.29 -12.05
N ASN A 229 15.08 -19.10 -11.52
CA ASN A 229 13.62 -19.08 -11.75
C ASN A 229 12.81 -17.85 -11.27
N ASN A 230 13.38 -16.64 -11.20
CA ASN A 230 12.61 -15.46 -10.81
C ASN A 230 13.20 -14.12 -11.27
N THR A 231 13.82 -14.06 -12.46
CA THR A 231 14.24 -12.79 -13.06
C THR A 231 13.44 -12.51 -14.32
N VAL A 232 12.96 -11.27 -14.48
CA VAL A 232 12.29 -10.79 -15.70
C VAL A 232 13.27 -9.88 -16.42
N LEU A 233 13.47 -10.11 -17.72
CA LEU A 233 14.39 -9.36 -18.56
C LEU A 233 13.59 -8.56 -19.58
N GLU A 234 13.79 -7.25 -19.61
CA GLU A 234 13.21 -6.37 -20.63
C GLU A 234 14.32 -5.61 -21.34
N HIS A 235 14.33 -5.68 -22.67
CA HIS A 235 15.34 -5.06 -23.51
C HIS A 235 14.75 -3.85 -24.24
N TYR A 236 15.46 -2.72 -24.19
CA TYR A 236 15.06 -1.48 -24.84
C TYR A 236 16.20 -0.95 -25.70
N HIS A 237 15.85 -0.54 -26.92
CA HIS A 237 16.77 0.04 -27.89
C HIS A 237 16.62 1.56 -27.87
N LEU A 238 17.65 2.22 -27.36
CA LEU A 238 17.62 3.62 -26.93
C LEU A 238 18.77 4.43 -27.56
N HIS A 239 18.73 5.73 -27.28
CA HIS A 239 19.64 6.74 -27.79
C HIS A 239 20.37 7.35 -26.61
N ARG A 240 21.70 7.29 -26.58
CA ARG A 240 22.49 7.81 -25.44
C ARG A 240 22.22 9.27 -25.17
N VAL A 241 22.08 10.06 -26.24
CA VAL A 241 21.81 11.50 -26.14
C VAL A 241 20.51 11.78 -25.40
N ASN A 242 19.44 11.03 -25.67
CA ASN A 242 18.15 11.24 -24.99
C ASN A 242 18.18 10.79 -23.53
N LEU A 243 19.02 9.82 -23.18
CA LEU A 243 19.15 9.33 -21.80
C LEU A 243 20.02 10.22 -20.93
N ALA A 244 21.06 10.84 -21.49
CA ALA A 244 22.08 11.55 -20.71
C ALA A 244 22.07 13.06 -20.87
N VAL A 245 21.52 13.58 -21.97
CA VAL A 245 21.62 14.99 -22.33
C VAL A 245 20.24 15.63 -22.36
N GLY A 246 20.19 16.92 -22.04
CA GLY A 246 18.98 17.73 -22.07
C GLY A 246 18.28 17.83 -20.73
N GLN A 247 17.18 18.57 -20.71
CA GLN A 247 16.45 18.89 -19.48
C GLN A 247 15.86 17.66 -18.78
N ARG A 248 15.62 16.58 -19.56
CA ARG A 248 15.12 15.30 -19.08
C ARG A 248 16.20 14.24 -18.96
N GLY A 249 17.47 14.60 -19.18
CA GLY A 249 18.57 13.67 -19.01
C GLY A 249 18.61 13.09 -17.59
N CYS A 250 19.16 11.90 -17.48
CA CYS A 250 19.34 11.19 -16.22
C CYS A 250 20.82 11.23 -15.82
N ASP A 251 21.11 11.74 -14.63
CA ASP A 251 22.47 11.83 -14.07
C ASP A 251 23.19 10.47 -14.01
N TYR A 252 22.44 9.39 -13.84
CA TYR A 252 22.97 8.03 -13.88
C TYR A 252 23.61 7.70 -15.24
N PHE A 253 22.88 7.93 -16.34
CA PHE A 253 23.37 7.61 -17.68
C PHE A 253 24.45 8.59 -18.13
N ALA A 254 24.36 9.87 -17.76
CA ALA A 254 25.42 10.84 -18.01
C ALA A 254 26.77 10.41 -17.40
N ARG A 255 26.76 9.92 -16.15
CA ARG A 255 27.97 9.37 -15.51
C ARG A 255 28.44 8.08 -16.15
N LEU A 256 27.52 7.14 -16.40
CA LEU A 256 27.82 5.87 -17.03
C LEU A 256 28.55 6.06 -18.38
N PHE A 257 28.05 6.95 -19.23
CA PHE A 257 28.65 7.18 -20.55
C PHE A 257 29.99 7.90 -20.47
N ARG A 258 30.18 8.80 -19.50
CA ARG A 258 31.49 9.46 -19.28
C ARG A 258 32.55 8.46 -18.78
N GLU A 259 32.23 7.68 -17.75
CA GLU A 259 33.13 6.66 -17.20
C GLU A 259 33.56 5.64 -18.27
N LYS A 260 32.63 5.27 -19.16
CA LYS A 260 32.90 4.35 -20.26
C LYS A 260 33.81 4.94 -21.33
N ASN A 261 33.73 6.25 -21.58
CA ASN A 261 34.61 6.96 -22.51
C ASN A 261 36.02 7.16 -21.92
N GLU A 262 36.16 7.25 -20.60
CA GLU A 262 37.45 7.37 -19.93
C GLU A 262 38.17 6.01 -19.83
N ALA A 263 37.44 4.94 -19.52
CA ALA A 263 37.98 3.58 -19.39
C ALA A 263 38.34 2.91 -20.74
N SER A 264 37.92 3.50 -21.87
CA SER A 264 38.07 2.89 -23.20
C SER A 264 39.46 3.04 -23.82
N SER A 265 40.40 3.65 -23.10
CA SER A 265 41.81 3.75 -23.49
C SER A 265 42.57 2.42 -23.35
N SER A 266 42.07 1.42 -22.62
CA SER A 266 42.87 0.22 -22.29
C SER A 266 42.24 -1.15 -22.54
N CYS A 267 40.96 -1.31 -22.90
CA CYS A 267 40.39 -2.66 -23.10
C CYS A 267 39.11 -2.75 -23.96
N SER A 268 38.98 -3.92 -24.61
CA SER A 268 38.00 -4.47 -25.56
C SER A 268 36.70 -3.70 -25.86
N SER A 269 36.45 -3.45 -27.15
CA SER A 269 35.38 -2.63 -27.73
C SER A 269 33.97 -3.24 -27.73
N SER A 270 33.81 -4.54 -27.51
CA SER A 270 32.59 -5.27 -27.86
C SER A 270 31.35 -4.96 -26.99
N ASN A 271 31.53 -4.57 -25.73
CA ASN A 271 30.40 -4.28 -24.82
C ASN A 271 30.04 -2.80 -24.71
N ARG A 272 30.48 -1.96 -25.67
CA ARG A 272 30.29 -0.50 -25.56
C ARG A 272 28.84 -0.05 -25.70
N ASN A 273 28.01 -0.81 -26.39
CA ASN A 273 26.65 -0.38 -26.73
C ASN A 273 25.58 -1.06 -25.87
N GLN A 274 25.96 -1.84 -24.87
CA GLN A 274 25.00 -2.54 -24.01
C GLN A 274 25.25 -2.20 -22.55
N HIS A 275 24.17 -2.16 -21.77
CA HIS A 275 24.20 -2.00 -20.32
C HIS A 275 23.01 -2.71 -19.69
N SER A 276 23.23 -3.29 -18.52
CA SER A 276 22.19 -3.97 -17.76
C SER A 276 22.01 -3.31 -16.40
N VAL A 277 20.76 -3.07 -16.00
CA VAL A 277 20.41 -2.46 -14.72
C VAL A 277 19.45 -3.39 -13.98
N GLU A 278 19.83 -3.79 -12.77
CA GLU A 278 18.92 -4.49 -11.86
C GLU A 278 18.02 -3.49 -11.15
N ILE A 279 16.72 -3.71 -11.24
CA ILE A 279 15.68 -2.88 -10.60
C ILE A 279 14.66 -3.76 -9.87
N PRO A 280 13.90 -3.20 -8.91
CA PRO A 280 12.75 -3.90 -8.34
C PRO A 280 11.79 -4.31 -9.46
N ARG A 281 11.30 -5.54 -9.42
CA ARG A 281 10.32 -6.05 -10.38
C ARG A 281 9.05 -5.19 -10.42
N SER A 282 8.60 -4.67 -9.28
CA SER A 282 7.45 -3.74 -9.21
C SER A 282 7.66 -2.44 -9.99
N CYS A 283 8.89 -2.11 -10.40
CA CYS A 283 9.18 -0.95 -11.23
C CYS A 283 9.08 -1.21 -12.73
N LEU A 284 9.08 -2.47 -13.20
CA LEU A 284 9.06 -2.78 -14.64
C LEU A 284 7.87 -2.13 -15.37
N PRO A 285 6.62 -2.19 -14.85
CA PRO A 285 5.48 -1.57 -15.53
C PRO A 285 5.59 -0.04 -15.68
N ALA A 286 6.42 0.62 -14.87
CA ALA A 286 6.67 2.05 -14.93
C ALA A 286 7.76 2.46 -15.95
N ILE A 287 8.57 1.51 -16.44
CA ILE A 287 9.65 1.80 -17.39
C ILE A 287 9.13 2.40 -18.71
N PRO A 288 8.08 1.86 -19.35
CA PRO A 288 7.53 2.47 -20.56
C PRO A 288 7.10 3.92 -20.38
N ALA A 289 6.43 4.25 -19.28
CA ALA A 289 6.00 5.63 -19.00
C ALA A 289 7.18 6.58 -18.75
N MET A 290 8.25 6.09 -18.11
CA MET A 290 9.50 6.84 -17.97
C MET A 290 10.14 7.10 -19.34
N LEU A 291 10.26 6.08 -20.19
CA LEU A 291 10.86 6.20 -21.52
C LEU A 291 10.02 7.10 -22.44
N ASP A 292 8.68 7.00 -22.38
CA ASP A 292 7.78 7.92 -23.08
C ASP A 292 8.08 9.39 -22.70
N TYR A 293 8.25 9.66 -21.41
CA TYR A 293 8.60 11.00 -20.92
C TYR A 293 9.98 11.48 -21.42
N LEU A 294 11.00 10.62 -21.40
CA LEU A 294 12.35 10.96 -21.86
C LEU A 294 12.40 11.29 -23.36
N TYR A 295 11.54 10.66 -24.15
CA TYR A 295 11.53 10.80 -25.61
C TYR A 295 10.47 11.78 -26.14
N ASP A 296 9.56 12.27 -25.31
CA ASP A 296 8.54 13.22 -25.78
C ASP A 296 9.19 14.57 -26.17
N PRO A 297 9.05 15.02 -27.43
CA PRO A 297 9.70 16.23 -27.92
C PRO A 297 9.12 17.52 -27.30
N ARG A 298 7.93 17.47 -26.70
CA ARG A 298 7.27 18.65 -26.13
C ARG A 298 7.93 19.02 -24.82
N ALA A 299 8.40 20.25 -24.64
CA ALA A 299 9.05 20.68 -23.39
C ALA A 299 8.19 20.46 -22.12
N ASN A 300 6.87 20.61 -22.26
CA ASN A 300 5.89 20.48 -21.16
C ASN A 300 5.16 19.12 -21.17
N ALA A 301 5.82 18.05 -21.64
CA ALA A 301 5.22 16.73 -21.64
C ALA A 301 4.87 16.29 -20.21
N GLN A 302 3.61 15.87 -20.03
CA GLN A 302 3.19 15.22 -18.81
C GLN A 302 3.63 13.75 -18.83
N VAL A 303 3.90 13.22 -17.65
CA VAL A 303 4.21 11.81 -17.48
C VAL A 303 2.88 11.06 -17.43
N ASN A 304 2.76 9.98 -18.21
CA ASN A 304 1.58 9.12 -18.17
C ASN A 304 1.63 8.20 -16.93
N ALA A 305 1.53 8.81 -15.75
CA ALA A 305 1.50 8.13 -14.47
C ALA A 305 0.09 7.58 -14.21
N THR A 306 0.04 6.40 -13.61
CA THR A 306 -1.18 5.77 -13.10
C THR A 306 -1.02 5.50 -11.60
N THR A 307 -2.10 5.21 -10.89
CA THR A 307 -2.04 4.86 -9.46
C THR A 307 -1.05 3.73 -9.18
N ALA A 308 -1.03 2.69 -10.01
CA ALA A 308 -0.07 1.59 -9.85
C ALA A 308 1.39 1.98 -10.13
N THR A 309 1.63 2.94 -11.04
CA THR A 309 2.98 3.26 -11.52
C THR A 309 3.58 4.53 -10.89
N ALA A 310 2.79 5.38 -10.23
CA ALA A 310 3.24 6.69 -9.76
C ALA A 310 4.37 6.60 -8.71
N VAL A 311 4.25 5.72 -7.71
CA VAL A 311 5.29 5.54 -6.69
C VAL A 311 6.54 4.85 -7.27
N PRO A 312 6.43 3.77 -8.08
CA PRO A 312 7.57 3.23 -8.83
C PRO A 312 8.25 4.26 -9.74
N LEU A 313 7.50 5.09 -10.46
CA LEU A 313 8.05 6.17 -11.31
C LEU A 313 8.86 7.16 -10.47
N ARG A 314 8.35 7.57 -9.31
CA ARG A 314 9.06 8.44 -8.37
C ARG A 314 10.35 7.80 -7.86
N TYR A 315 10.33 6.49 -7.59
CA TYR A 315 11.52 5.73 -7.23
C TYR A 315 12.54 5.70 -8.37
N LEU A 316 12.11 5.36 -9.60
CA LEU A 316 12.96 5.33 -10.80
C LEU A 316 13.59 6.69 -11.09
N ALA A 317 12.82 7.77 -10.96
CA ALA A 317 13.31 9.14 -11.09
C ALA A 317 14.44 9.44 -10.09
N THR A 318 14.27 9.01 -8.84
CA THR A 318 15.31 9.14 -7.80
C THR A 318 16.52 8.26 -8.09
N TYR A 319 16.29 7.03 -8.58
CA TYR A 319 17.34 6.07 -8.90
C TYR A 319 18.23 6.56 -10.06
N PHE A 320 17.61 7.06 -11.13
CA PHE A 320 18.30 7.55 -12.32
C PHE A 320 18.78 9.01 -12.21
N GLY A 321 18.31 9.74 -11.20
CA GLY A 321 18.66 11.15 -11.00
C GLY A 321 17.96 12.07 -12.00
N ASN A 322 16.66 11.89 -12.21
CA ASN A 322 15.83 12.76 -13.03
C ASN A 322 14.89 13.57 -12.14
N ARG A 323 15.26 14.82 -11.83
CA ARG A 323 14.51 15.68 -10.89
C ARG A 323 13.13 16.05 -11.43
N LEU A 324 13.01 16.37 -12.73
CA LEU A 324 11.72 16.76 -13.30
C LEU A 324 10.71 15.61 -13.30
N LEU A 325 11.15 14.40 -13.64
CA LEU A 325 10.30 13.21 -13.53
C LEU A 325 9.84 12.96 -12.10
N PHE A 326 10.74 13.18 -11.12
CA PHE A 326 10.40 13.07 -9.70
C PHE A 326 9.33 14.09 -9.30
N ASP A 327 9.47 15.34 -9.72
CA ASP A 327 8.53 16.42 -9.41
C ASP A 327 7.16 16.13 -10.05
N LEU A 328 7.11 15.70 -11.32
CA LEU A 328 5.88 15.33 -12.02
C LEU A 328 5.18 14.11 -11.40
N ALA A 329 5.93 13.06 -11.05
CA ALA A 329 5.36 11.91 -10.35
C ALA A 329 4.84 12.30 -8.95
N THR A 330 5.54 13.20 -8.25
CA THR A 330 5.10 13.71 -6.95
C THR A 330 3.84 14.57 -7.08
N GLN A 331 3.75 15.40 -8.12
CA GLN A 331 2.55 16.18 -8.42
C GLN A 331 1.34 15.26 -8.68
N PHE A 332 1.49 14.24 -9.53
CA PHE A 332 0.43 13.27 -9.77
C PHE A 332 -0.03 12.59 -8.48
N LEU A 333 0.92 12.17 -7.62
CA LEU A 333 0.59 11.60 -6.32
C LEU A 333 -0.23 12.58 -5.47
N HIS A 334 0.13 13.86 -5.42
CA HIS A 334 -0.65 14.85 -4.68
C HIS A 334 -2.08 15.02 -5.21
N GLU A 335 -2.28 14.95 -6.53
CA GLU A 335 -3.58 15.09 -7.18
C GLU A 335 -4.47 13.84 -7.01
N ASP A 336 -3.89 12.63 -7.04
CA ASP A 336 -4.63 11.36 -6.96
C ASP A 336 -4.77 10.79 -5.53
N LEU A 337 -4.07 11.35 -4.55
CA LEU A 337 -4.05 10.84 -3.17
C LEU A 337 -5.41 11.02 -2.48
N ARG A 338 -6.16 9.91 -2.41
CA ARG A 338 -7.49 9.78 -1.81
C ARG A 338 -7.51 8.55 -0.91
N PRO A 339 -8.48 8.39 0.01
CA PRO A 339 -8.56 7.19 0.86
C PRO A 339 -8.53 5.87 0.07
N ALA A 340 -9.15 5.85 -1.12
CA ALA A 340 -9.18 4.67 -1.99
C ALA A 340 -7.80 4.28 -2.57
N THR A 341 -6.93 5.25 -2.83
CA THR A 341 -5.61 5.04 -3.46
C THR A 341 -4.48 5.02 -2.42
N ALA A 342 -4.71 5.57 -1.22
CA ALA A 342 -3.73 5.69 -0.15
C ALA A 342 -3.16 4.34 0.31
N ILE A 343 -3.96 3.27 0.32
CA ILE A 343 -3.50 1.93 0.72
C ILE A 343 -2.43 1.40 -0.24
N GLU A 344 -2.69 1.49 -1.55
CA GLU A 344 -1.76 1.03 -2.59
C GLU A 344 -0.48 1.89 -2.57
N TYR A 345 -0.63 3.21 -2.47
CA TYR A 345 0.51 4.11 -2.33
C TYR A 345 1.32 3.85 -1.07
N MET A 346 0.68 3.54 0.05
CA MET A 346 1.36 3.17 1.29
C MET A 346 2.17 1.88 1.15
N GLN A 347 1.61 0.85 0.51
CA GLN A 347 2.31 -0.42 0.26
C GLN A 347 3.55 -0.21 -0.61
N HIS A 348 3.42 0.54 -1.71
CA HIS A 348 4.57 0.89 -2.54
C HIS A 348 5.57 1.81 -1.82
N ALA A 349 5.09 2.78 -1.03
CA ALA A 349 5.97 3.67 -0.28
C ALA A 349 6.80 2.91 0.75
N GLU A 350 6.20 1.95 1.46
CA GLU A 350 6.91 1.07 2.39
C GLU A 350 7.96 0.23 1.64
N LEU A 351 7.56 -0.39 0.53
CA LEU A 351 8.44 -1.18 -0.31
C LEU A 351 9.68 -0.39 -0.72
N PHE A 352 9.49 0.80 -1.30
CA PHE A 352 10.57 1.67 -1.77
C PHE A 352 11.21 2.56 -0.68
N ARG A 353 10.85 2.37 0.60
CA ARG A 353 11.30 3.15 1.75
C ARG A 353 11.14 4.67 1.61
N GLN A 354 9.99 5.09 1.08
CA GLN A 354 9.58 6.48 0.99
C GLN A 354 8.81 6.88 2.25
N GLU A 355 9.48 6.94 3.40
CA GLU A 355 8.86 7.14 4.73
C GLU A 355 7.91 8.35 4.78
N LYS A 356 8.31 9.49 4.21
CA LYS A 356 7.46 10.69 4.16
C LYS A 356 6.13 10.46 3.44
N LEU A 357 6.13 9.69 2.35
CA LEU A 357 4.92 9.35 1.61
C LEU A 357 4.08 8.33 2.39
N ALA A 358 4.73 7.32 2.98
CA ALA A 358 4.06 6.33 3.82
C ALA A 358 3.32 7.00 4.99
N GLU A 359 3.96 7.95 5.70
CA GLU A 359 3.34 8.70 6.79
C GLU A 359 2.11 9.52 6.36
N VAL A 360 2.18 10.17 5.18
CA VAL A 360 1.02 10.90 4.64
C VAL A 360 -0.12 9.93 4.31
N CYS A 361 0.18 8.77 3.72
CA CYS A 361 -0.83 7.76 3.42
C CYS A 361 -1.43 7.14 4.69
N ILE A 362 -0.60 6.83 5.70
CA ILE A 362 -1.04 6.34 7.02
C ILE A 362 -2.01 7.31 7.66
N ARG A 363 -1.69 8.61 7.64
CA ARG A 363 -2.59 9.65 8.16
C ARG A 363 -3.95 9.62 7.49
N ILE A 364 -3.99 9.55 6.15
CA ILE A 364 -5.25 9.52 5.39
C ILE A 364 -6.03 8.25 5.70
N CYS A 365 -5.36 7.10 5.72
CA CYS A 365 -5.97 5.81 6.06
C CYS A 365 -6.55 5.80 7.49
N ALA A 366 -5.85 6.41 8.44
CA ALA A 366 -6.28 6.49 9.84
C ALA A 366 -7.48 7.42 10.01
N GLN A 367 -7.52 8.55 9.30
CA GLN A 367 -8.63 9.51 9.34
C GLN A 367 -9.91 8.99 8.67
N SER A 368 -9.78 8.17 7.63
CA SER A 368 -10.90 7.63 6.86
C SER A 368 -11.11 6.12 7.09
N PHE A 369 -10.64 5.58 8.23
CA PHE A 369 -10.60 4.14 8.48
C PHE A 369 -11.98 3.45 8.37
N ASP A 370 -13.03 4.15 8.78
CA ASP A 370 -14.44 3.76 8.72
C ASP A 370 -15.01 3.71 7.29
N GLN A 371 -14.43 4.45 6.35
CA GLN A 371 -14.88 4.55 4.95
C GLN A 371 -14.15 3.57 4.02
N LEU A 372 -13.00 3.04 4.43
CA LEU A 372 -12.19 2.13 3.60
C LEU A 372 -12.92 0.80 3.36
N LYS A 373 -12.71 0.13 2.22
CA LYS A 373 -13.27 -1.20 2.00
C LYS A 373 -12.44 -2.26 2.72
N VAL A 374 -13.11 -3.27 3.28
CA VAL A 374 -12.43 -4.41 3.95
C VAL A 374 -11.51 -5.16 2.98
N THR A 375 -11.86 -5.23 1.70
CA THR A 375 -11.02 -5.85 0.66
C THR A 375 -9.65 -5.18 0.52
N TRP A 376 -9.55 -3.88 0.78
CA TRP A 376 -8.27 -3.18 0.74
C TRP A 376 -7.42 -3.48 1.96
N PHE A 377 -8.04 -3.66 3.12
CA PHE A 377 -7.32 -4.13 4.30
C PHE A 377 -6.82 -5.56 4.14
N ALA A 378 -7.55 -6.41 3.43
CA ALA A 378 -7.14 -7.79 3.20
C ALA A 378 -5.79 -7.92 2.46
N SER A 379 -5.33 -6.91 1.72
CA SER A 379 -4.00 -6.94 1.08
C SER A 379 -2.88 -6.35 1.95
N LEU A 380 -3.21 -5.69 3.07
CA LEU A 380 -2.24 -5.05 3.93
C LEU A 380 -1.50 -6.04 4.84
N SER A 381 -0.19 -5.90 4.89
CA SER A 381 0.65 -6.58 5.88
C SER A 381 0.33 -6.09 7.31
N PRO A 382 0.42 -6.96 8.34
CA PRO A 382 0.07 -6.64 9.73
C PRO A 382 0.75 -5.38 10.28
N HIS A 383 2.05 -5.21 10.03
CA HIS A 383 2.79 -4.04 10.52
C HIS A 383 2.26 -2.70 9.98
N LEU A 384 1.75 -2.65 8.75
CA LEU A 384 1.14 -1.43 8.19
C LEU A 384 -0.23 -1.17 8.80
N MET A 385 -1.03 -2.21 9.01
CA MET A 385 -2.31 -2.09 9.73
C MET A 385 -2.10 -1.57 11.15
N ILE A 386 -1.12 -2.11 11.87
CA ILE A 386 -0.74 -1.64 13.21
C ILE A 386 -0.32 -0.17 13.17
N ARG A 387 0.50 0.26 12.18
CA ARG A 387 0.86 1.68 12.02
C ARG A 387 -0.32 2.59 11.77
N ILE A 388 -1.34 2.14 11.03
CA ILE A 388 -2.58 2.89 10.83
C ILE A 388 -3.32 3.05 12.16
N LEU A 389 -3.54 1.95 12.87
CA LEU A 389 -4.31 1.92 14.12
C LEU A 389 -3.64 2.66 15.28
N HIS A 390 -2.31 2.64 15.34
CA HIS A 390 -1.51 3.36 16.34
C HIS A 390 -1.12 4.76 15.90
N SER A 391 -1.60 5.22 14.74
CA SER A 391 -1.38 6.58 14.29
C SER A 391 -2.07 7.58 15.21
N ARG A 392 -1.43 8.71 15.51
CA ARG A 392 -2.05 9.81 16.27
C ARG A 392 -3.30 10.41 15.60
N TYR A 393 -3.49 10.12 14.31
CA TYR A 393 -4.65 10.57 13.54
C TYR A 393 -5.80 9.56 13.54
N PHE A 394 -5.59 8.36 14.11
CA PHE A 394 -6.64 7.37 14.29
C PHE A 394 -7.57 7.83 15.40
N GLN A 395 -8.85 8.01 15.08
CA GLN A 395 -9.87 8.44 16.03
C GLN A 395 -10.93 7.34 16.19
N PRO A 396 -10.81 6.49 17.23
CA PRO A 396 -11.78 5.42 17.49
C PRO A 396 -13.20 5.91 17.85
N SER A 397 -13.37 7.22 18.05
CA SER A 397 -14.54 7.81 18.72
C SER A 397 -15.83 7.79 17.91
N ILE A 398 -15.78 7.72 16.58
CA ILE A 398 -16.99 7.88 15.76
C ILE A 398 -17.82 6.59 15.72
N ASN A 399 -17.19 5.40 15.71
CA ASN A 399 -17.92 4.13 15.75
C ASN A 399 -17.05 2.95 16.22
N ARG A 400 -17.01 2.74 17.55
CA ARG A 400 -16.18 1.72 18.20
C ARG A 400 -16.50 0.29 17.72
N HIS A 401 -17.77 -0.03 17.50
CA HIS A 401 -18.21 -1.34 17.01
C HIS A 401 -17.75 -1.60 15.58
N VAL A 402 -17.84 -0.60 14.69
CA VAL A 402 -17.35 -0.70 13.32
C VAL A 402 -15.84 -0.92 13.28
N VAL A 403 -15.08 -0.26 14.14
CA VAL A 403 -13.62 -0.50 14.26
C VAL A 403 -13.36 -1.96 14.66
N CYS A 404 -14.05 -2.46 15.69
CA CYS A 404 -13.91 -3.85 16.13
C CYS A 404 -14.24 -4.85 15.02
N SER A 405 -15.38 -4.67 14.34
CA SER A 405 -15.78 -5.56 13.24
C SER A 405 -14.82 -5.51 12.05
N ARG A 406 -14.24 -4.34 11.75
CA ARG A 406 -13.21 -4.20 10.70
C ARG A 406 -11.91 -4.89 11.07
N ILE A 407 -11.46 -4.75 12.32
CA ILE A 407 -10.27 -5.46 12.83
C ILE A 407 -10.52 -6.97 12.79
N ALA A 408 -11.69 -7.43 13.24
CA ALA A 408 -12.04 -8.85 13.18
C ALA A 408 -12.04 -9.37 11.73
N SER A 409 -12.63 -8.62 10.81
CA SER A 409 -12.64 -8.95 9.38
C SER A 409 -11.23 -9.00 8.79
N TYR A 410 -10.36 -8.05 9.16
CA TYR A 410 -8.95 -8.08 8.77
C TYR A 410 -8.24 -9.33 9.31
N CYS A 411 -8.42 -9.65 10.59
CA CYS A 411 -7.85 -10.85 11.20
C CYS A 411 -8.30 -12.14 10.50
N ARG A 412 -9.56 -12.22 10.06
CA ARG A 412 -10.06 -13.35 9.25
C ARG A 412 -9.35 -13.47 7.90
N CYS A 413 -9.06 -12.35 7.24
CA CYS A 413 -8.33 -12.35 5.97
C CYS A 413 -6.84 -12.68 6.13
N GLN A 414 -6.25 -12.39 7.30
CA GLN A 414 -4.82 -12.47 7.56
C GLN A 414 -4.45 -13.52 8.62
N MET A 415 -5.28 -14.54 8.83
CA MET A 415 -5.12 -15.55 9.88
C MET A 415 -3.76 -16.27 9.89
N HIS A 416 -3.10 -16.37 8.74
CA HIS A 416 -1.80 -17.06 8.61
C HIS A 416 -0.60 -16.13 8.76
N ASN A 417 -0.81 -14.82 8.69
CA ASN A 417 0.26 -13.83 8.67
C ASN A 417 0.32 -13.02 9.97
N ILE A 418 -0.66 -13.16 10.86
CA ILE A 418 -0.73 -12.44 12.14
C ILE A 418 -0.07 -13.29 13.23
N ASP A 419 1.00 -12.75 13.80
CA ASP A 419 1.68 -13.34 14.95
C ASP A 419 0.97 -12.95 16.26
N ARG A 420 1.31 -13.64 17.37
CA ARG A 420 0.79 -13.30 18.72
C ARG A 420 0.99 -11.82 19.07
N LYS A 421 2.17 -11.27 18.76
CA LYS A 421 2.51 -9.86 19.02
C LYS A 421 1.66 -8.90 18.18
N ASP A 422 1.42 -9.26 16.92
CA ASP A 422 0.62 -8.45 16.02
C ASP A 422 -0.83 -8.44 16.48
N LEU A 423 -1.39 -9.60 16.87
CA LEU A 423 -2.74 -9.70 17.40
C LEU A 423 -2.93 -8.77 18.61
N LEU A 424 -2.05 -8.86 19.61
CA LEU A 424 -2.12 -7.99 20.80
C LEU A 424 -2.02 -6.51 20.46
N SER A 425 -1.20 -6.15 19.45
CA SER A 425 -1.03 -4.77 19.01
C SER A 425 -2.27 -4.26 18.25
N LEU A 426 -2.88 -5.09 17.40
CA LEU A 426 -4.09 -4.79 16.64
C LEU A 426 -5.30 -4.61 17.57
N THR A 427 -5.37 -5.40 18.64
CA THR A 427 -6.52 -5.43 19.57
C THR A 427 -6.26 -4.67 20.88
N ASN A 428 -5.24 -3.81 20.92
CA ASN A 428 -4.91 -3.03 22.10
C ASN A 428 -6.14 -2.21 22.58
N ALA A 429 -6.31 -2.05 23.90
CA ALA A 429 -7.46 -1.36 24.49
C ALA A 429 -7.59 0.10 24.05
N LYS A 430 -6.49 0.79 23.70
CA LYS A 430 -6.52 2.15 23.15
C LYS A 430 -7.09 2.19 21.73
N VAL A 431 -6.81 1.16 20.93
CA VAL A 431 -7.24 1.06 19.53
C VAL A 431 -8.68 0.59 19.43
N MET A 432 -9.00 -0.49 20.15
CA MET A 432 -10.27 -1.17 20.10
C MET A 432 -10.84 -1.29 21.51
N PRO A 433 -11.28 -0.21 22.18
CA PRO A 433 -11.67 -0.24 23.59
C PRO A 433 -12.89 -1.14 23.87
N VAL A 434 -13.83 -1.21 22.94
CA VAL A 434 -15.06 -1.98 23.06
C VAL A 434 -15.02 -3.12 22.04
N VAL A 435 -15.33 -4.33 22.50
CA VAL A 435 -15.49 -5.51 21.64
C VAL A 435 -16.94 -5.60 21.19
N CYS A 436 -17.16 -5.81 19.90
CA CYS A 436 -18.50 -6.06 19.36
C CYS A 436 -18.96 -7.46 19.82
N PRO A 437 -20.17 -7.61 20.38
CA PRO A 437 -20.65 -8.90 20.86
C PRO A 437 -20.52 -10.01 19.82
N GLU A 438 -20.87 -9.73 18.56
CA GLU A 438 -20.84 -10.66 17.42
C GLU A 438 -19.42 -11.16 17.11
N GLU A 439 -18.41 -10.40 17.49
CA GLU A 439 -16.99 -10.68 17.23
C GLU A 439 -16.28 -11.28 18.45
N ALA A 440 -16.90 -11.24 19.64
CA ALA A 440 -16.28 -11.67 20.89
C ALA A 440 -15.82 -13.14 20.86
N LEU A 441 -16.69 -14.04 20.40
CA LEU A 441 -16.37 -15.47 20.29
C LEU A 441 -15.24 -15.73 19.28
N PHE A 442 -15.21 -14.98 18.18
CA PHE A 442 -14.15 -15.08 17.18
C PHE A 442 -12.80 -14.69 17.78
N PHE A 443 -12.72 -13.58 18.52
CA PHE A 443 -11.47 -13.16 19.16
C PHE A 443 -11.00 -14.15 20.22
N ILE A 444 -11.90 -14.71 21.03
CA ILE A 444 -11.55 -15.77 22.00
C ILE A 444 -10.93 -16.96 21.27
N GLN A 445 -11.56 -17.43 20.19
CA GLN A 445 -11.03 -18.53 19.41
C GLN A 445 -9.67 -18.19 18.77
N LEU A 446 -9.51 -16.96 18.28
CA LEU A 446 -8.27 -16.50 17.68
C LEU A 446 -7.12 -16.43 18.70
N MET A 447 -7.39 -16.01 19.95
CA MET A 447 -6.39 -16.00 21.03
C MET A 447 -5.93 -17.41 21.38
N ILE A 448 -6.86 -18.36 21.53
CA ILE A 448 -6.54 -19.78 21.80
C ILE A 448 -5.68 -20.34 20.67
N ARG A 449 -6.07 -20.10 19.42
CA ARG A 449 -5.33 -20.56 18.23
C ARG A 449 -3.92 -19.97 18.17
N SER A 450 -3.76 -18.73 18.63
CA SER A 450 -2.47 -18.02 18.65
C SER A 450 -1.58 -18.45 19.82
N GLY A 451 -2.01 -19.41 20.65
CA GLY A 451 -1.27 -19.88 21.81
C GLY A 451 -1.08 -18.82 22.89
N ILE A 452 -2.00 -17.85 22.97
CA ILE A 452 -2.04 -16.91 24.09
C ILE A 452 -2.58 -17.71 25.28
N ALA A 453 -1.67 -18.10 26.18
CA ALA A 453 -2.05 -18.82 27.38
C ALA A 453 -3.00 -17.96 28.20
N MET A 454 -4.03 -18.59 28.76
CA MET A 454 -4.99 -17.91 29.63
C MET A 454 -4.29 -17.39 30.89
N ASP A 455 -3.25 -18.08 31.35
CA ASP A 455 -2.44 -17.70 32.51
C ASP A 455 -1.62 -16.42 32.24
N ASP A 456 -1.11 -16.25 31.01
CA ASP A 456 -0.40 -15.03 30.60
C ASP A 456 -1.31 -13.79 30.62
N LEU A 457 -2.63 -13.97 30.58
CA LEU A 457 -3.62 -12.89 30.59
C LEU A 457 -4.02 -12.45 32.01
N LEU A 458 -3.72 -13.27 33.03
CA LEU A 458 -4.13 -13.05 34.41
C LEU A 458 -3.05 -12.42 35.31
N HIS A 459 -1.83 -12.17 34.80
CA HIS A 459 -0.66 -11.80 35.63
C HIS A 459 0.08 -10.52 35.22
N ASP A 460 -0.48 -9.67 34.35
CA ASP A 460 0.12 -8.36 34.07
C ASP A 460 -0.41 -7.27 35.01
N ASP A 461 -0.06 -7.37 36.30
CA ASP A 461 -0.44 -6.41 37.35
C ASP A 461 0.02 -4.96 37.06
N ASN A 462 0.92 -4.78 36.09
CA ASN A 462 1.48 -3.46 35.77
C ASN A 462 0.75 -2.71 34.65
N SER A 463 -0.12 -3.36 33.87
CA SER A 463 -0.91 -2.65 32.86
C SER A 463 -2.36 -2.48 33.34
N LYS A 464 -2.74 -1.24 33.64
CA LYS A 464 -4.14 -0.87 33.95
C LYS A 464 -5.10 -1.11 32.77
N GLU A 465 -4.63 -1.64 31.66
CA GLU A 465 -5.42 -1.85 30.44
C GLU A 465 -6.05 -3.25 30.50
N ARG A 466 -7.39 -3.30 30.49
CA ARG A 466 -8.12 -4.58 30.43
C ARG A 466 -7.61 -5.42 29.25
N ASN A 467 -7.25 -6.66 29.53
CA ASN A 467 -6.79 -7.58 28.52
C ASN A 467 -7.91 -7.81 27.46
N LEU A 468 -7.56 -8.29 26.26
CA LEU A 468 -8.57 -8.54 25.21
C LEU A 468 -9.61 -9.56 25.68
N TYR A 469 -9.20 -10.54 26.47
CA TYR A 469 -10.04 -11.65 26.90
C TYR A 469 -11.19 -11.20 27.80
N GLU A 470 -10.92 -10.45 28.87
CA GLU A 470 -11.91 -9.81 29.72
C GLU A 470 -12.90 -8.98 28.91
N ARG A 471 -12.40 -8.17 27.96
CA ARG A 471 -13.28 -7.35 27.11
C ARG A 471 -14.16 -8.20 26.18
N CYS A 472 -13.70 -9.37 25.77
CA CYS A 472 -14.52 -10.33 25.04
C CYS A 472 -15.54 -11.01 25.95
N ILE A 473 -15.16 -11.39 27.18
CA ILE A 473 -16.07 -11.97 28.17
C ILE A 473 -17.18 -10.98 28.53
N ASP A 474 -16.84 -9.70 28.75
CA ASP A 474 -17.79 -8.63 29.03
C ASP A 474 -18.81 -8.44 27.88
N ALA A 475 -18.38 -8.60 26.63
CA ALA A 475 -19.23 -8.44 25.44
C ALA A 475 -20.01 -9.70 25.05
N ALA A 476 -19.61 -10.88 25.51
CA ALA A 476 -20.18 -12.16 25.10
C ALA A 476 -21.63 -12.44 25.55
N PRO A 477 -22.16 -11.93 26.68
CA PRO A 477 -23.49 -12.30 27.19
C PRO A 477 -24.61 -12.15 26.16
N GLU A 478 -24.56 -11.11 25.33
CA GLU A 478 -25.60 -10.86 24.31
C GLU A 478 -25.64 -11.97 23.25
N VAL A 479 -24.46 -12.42 22.81
CA VAL A 479 -24.35 -13.50 21.84
C VAL A 479 -24.67 -14.86 22.46
N ILE A 480 -24.18 -15.11 23.68
CA ILE A 480 -24.49 -16.35 24.40
C ILE A 480 -25.99 -16.47 24.63
N GLN A 481 -26.66 -15.39 25.04
CA GLN A 481 -28.10 -15.41 25.22
C GLN A 481 -28.85 -15.68 23.91
N SER A 482 -28.40 -15.10 22.80
CA SER A 482 -28.95 -15.39 21.49
C SER A 482 -28.77 -16.87 21.11
N ILE A 483 -27.64 -17.49 21.45
CA ILE A 483 -27.38 -18.91 21.21
C ILE A 483 -28.28 -19.77 22.08
N VAL A 484 -28.37 -19.49 23.39
CA VAL A 484 -29.23 -20.25 24.33
C VAL A 484 -30.69 -20.19 23.91
N ASN A 485 -31.20 -19.01 23.57
CA ASN A 485 -32.57 -18.84 23.06
C ASN A 485 -32.82 -19.64 21.76
N SER A 486 -31.79 -19.82 20.92
CA SER A 486 -31.89 -20.61 19.68
C SER A 486 -31.89 -22.12 19.89
N VAL A 487 -31.24 -22.60 20.96
CA VAL A 487 -31.14 -24.04 21.30
C VAL A 487 -32.32 -24.48 22.15
N CYS A 488 -32.79 -23.61 23.04
CA CYS A 488 -33.95 -23.83 23.89
C CYS A 488 -35.08 -22.90 23.44
N PRO A 489 -35.77 -23.17 22.32
CA PRO A 489 -36.97 -22.41 21.96
C PRO A 489 -37.99 -22.66 23.07
N ARG A 490 -38.08 -21.73 24.03
CA ARG A 490 -39.16 -21.74 25.01
C ARG A 490 -40.45 -21.76 24.21
N SER A 491 -41.29 -22.77 24.48
CA SER A 491 -42.61 -22.95 23.88
C SER A 491 -43.54 -21.81 24.30
N PHE A 492 -43.25 -20.59 23.85
CA PHE A 492 -44.12 -19.45 23.99
C PHE A 492 -45.06 -19.45 22.80
N ASN A 493 -46.33 -19.76 23.07
CA ASN A 493 -47.44 -19.84 22.12
C ASN A 493 -47.83 -18.48 21.49
N ASN A 494 -46.89 -17.56 21.31
CA ASN A 494 -47.14 -16.20 20.79
C ASN A 494 -46.57 -16.07 19.38
N THR A 495 -47.36 -16.51 18.40
CA THR A 495 -46.96 -16.71 17.00
C THR A 495 -46.67 -15.42 16.22
N ASP A 496 -47.12 -14.25 16.67
CA ASP A 496 -47.20 -13.07 15.79
C ASP A 496 -46.04 -12.06 15.90
N ARG A 497 -45.22 -12.12 16.96
CA ARG A 497 -44.06 -11.18 17.12
C ARG A 497 -42.71 -11.75 16.66
N ILE A 498 -42.66 -13.02 16.30
CA ILE A 498 -41.43 -13.78 16.10
C ILE A 498 -40.86 -13.62 14.67
N GLN A 499 -41.70 -13.36 13.66
CA GLN A 499 -41.24 -13.37 12.26
C GLN A 499 -40.30 -12.21 11.86
N LYS A 500 -40.38 -11.03 12.51
CA LYS A 500 -39.59 -9.85 12.10
C LYS A 500 -38.15 -9.85 12.64
N TRP A 501 -37.88 -10.55 13.75
CA TRP A 501 -36.53 -10.64 14.34
C TRP A 501 -35.65 -11.73 13.70
N HIS A 502 -36.24 -12.74 13.06
CA HIS A 502 -35.47 -13.88 12.56
C HIS A 502 -34.79 -13.66 11.20
N SER A 503 -35.25 -12.73 10.36
CA SER A 503 -34.75 -12.61 8.98
C SER A 503 -33.35 -11.99 8.86
N ILE A 504 -32.96 -11.06 9.75
CA ILE A 504 -31.61 -10.46 9.73
C ILE A 504 -30.65 -11.19 10.70
N SER A 505 -31.17 -11.74 11.80
CA SER A 505 -30.38 -12.43 12.83
C SER A 505 -29.88 -13.84 12.41
N SER A 506 -30.52 -14.51 11.43
CA SER A 506 -30.24 -15.93 11.18
C SER A 506 -28.84 -16.25 10.64
N ARG A 507 -28.16 -15.33 9.95
CA ARG A 507 -26.79 -15.58 9.44
C ARG A 507 -25.72 -15.39 10.51
N GLN A 508 -25.81 -14.33 11.29
CA GLN A 508 -24.85 -14.04 12.35
C GLN A 508 -24.93 -15.06 13.48
N THR A 509 -26.15 -15.46 13.88
CA THR A 509 -26.35 -16.47 14.93
C THR A 509 -25.84 -17.85 14.54
N LYS A 510 -25.90 -18.22 13.24
CA LYS A 510 -25.31 -19.48 12.75
C LYS A 510 -23.79 -19.51 12.92
N ASN A 511 -23.11 -18.41 12.57
CA ASN A 511 -21.66 -18.32 12.72
C ASN A 511 -21.28 -18.35 14.21
N ALA A 512 -21.96 -17.55 15.03
CA ALA A 512 -21.71 -17.49 16.47
C ALA A 512 -21.91 -18.86 17.15
N ARG A 513 -22.95 -19.61 16.79
CA ARG A 513 -23.16 -20.97 17.29
C ARG A 513 -22.02 -21.90 16.87
N GLY A 514 -21.59 -21.85 15.61
CA GLY A 514 -20.47 -22.63 15.11
C GLY A 514 -19.17 -22.33 15.85
N ASP A 515 -18.90 -21.06 16.15
CA ASP A 515 -17.70 -20.63 16.86
C ASP A 515 -17.77 -21.01 18.34
N TYR A 516 -18.93 -20.83 18.99
CA TYR A 516 -19.16 -21.29 20.36
C TYR A 516 -18.92 -22.81 20.49
N CYS A 517 -19.45 -23.62 19.57
CA CYS A 517 -19.28 -25.07 19.59
C CYS A 517 -17.81 -25.51 19.54
N LYS A 518 -16.92 -24.73 18.90
CA LYS A 518 -15.49 -25.03 18.80
C LYS A 518 -14.69 -24.66 20.05
N LEU A 519 -15.28 -23.93 20.99
CA LEU A 519 -14.58 -23.51 22.21
C LEU A 519 -14.35 -24.70 23.16
N PRO A 520 -13.23 -24.69 23.92
CA PRO A 520 -13.00 -25.61 25.01
C PRO A 520 -14.15 -25.60 26.04
N PRO A 521 -14.49 -26.75 26.66
CA PRO A 521 -15.57 -26.85 27.64
C PRO A 521 -15.44 -25.85 28.80
N GLN A 522 -14.22 -25.62 29.29
CA GLN A 522 -13.95 -24.71 30.40
C GLN A 522 -14.36 -23.28 30.05
N ILE A 523 -14.04 -22.82 28.83
CA ILE A 523 -14.38 -21.48 28.36
C ILE A 523 -15.88 -21.35 28.11
N LYS A 524 -16.54 -22.41 27.63
CA LYS A 524 -17.99 -22.44 27.46
C LYS A 524 -18.72 -22.26 28.80
N VAL A 525 -18.29 -23.00 29.82
CA VAL A 525 -18.85 -22.89 31.18
C VAL A 525 -18.65 -21.48 31.72
N GLN A 526 -17.44 -20.94 31.64
CA GLN A 526 -17.15 -19.58 32.09
C GLN A 526 -18.00 -18.51 31.39
N LEU A 527 -18.16 -18.62 30.06
CA LEU A 527 -19.03 -17.72 29.29
C LEU A 527 -20.49 -17.81 29.71
N LEU A 528 -20.98 -19.01 30.02
CA LEU A 528 -22.35 -19.23 30.50
C LEU A 528 -22.55 -18.68 31.92
N GLU A 529 -21.63 -18.97 32.83
CA GLU A 529 -21.66 -18.47 34.21
C GLU A 529 -21.67 -16.94 34.23
N TYR A 530 -20.79 -16.31 33.44
CA TYR A 530 -20.74 -14.86 33.31
C TYR A 530 -22.03 -14.29 32.70
N ALA A 531 -22.57 -14.92 31.67
CA ALA A 531 -23.84 -14.49 31.07
C ALA A 531 -25.03 -14.61 32.04
N LEU A 532 -25.08 -15.65 32.87
CA LEU A 532 -26.10 -15.84 33.90
C LEU A 532 -26.00 -14.80 35.02
N ALA A 533 -24.79 -14.53 35.52
CA ALA A 533 -24.55 -13.49 36.50
C ALA A 533 -24.98 -12.10 35.96
N HIS A 534 -24.58 -11.78 34.73
CA HIS A 534 -24.95 -10.53 34.08
C HIS A 534 -26.48 -10.39 33.89
N GLN A 535 -27.23 -11.49 33.73
CA GLN A 535 -28.69 -11.45 33.70
C GLN A 535 -29.32 -11.15 35.05
N GLN A 536 -28.77 -11.72 36.13
CA GLN A 536 -29.25 -11.45 37.49
C GLN A 536 -29.08 -9.96 37.82
N ASP A 537 -27.93 -9.38 37.50
CA ASP A 537 -27.66 -7.95 37.71
C ASP A 537 -28.62 -7.05 36.92
N ARG A 538 -28.93 -7.41 35.66
CA ARG A 538 -29.91 -6.65 34.85
C ARG A 538 -31.33 -6.71 35.42
N ASN A 539 -31.73 -7.84 36.00
CA ASN A 539 -33.07 -7.98 36.59
C ASN A 539 -33.19 -7.20 37.91
N LEU A 540 -32.12 -7.15 38.72
CA LEU A 540 -32.09 -6.39 39.97
C LEU A 540 -32.13 -4.88 39.75
N GLY A 541 -31.51 -4.38 38.67
CA GLY A 541 -31.51 -2.94 38.34
C GLY A 541 -32.83 -2.39 37.75
N THR A 542 -33.85 -3.23 37.56
CA THR A 542 -35.17 -2.81 37.02
C THR A 542 -36.29 -2.77 38.06
N GLU A 543 -36.00 -3.07 39.33
CA GLU A 543 -36.98 -3.00 40.44
C GLU A 543 -36.87 -1.71 41.28
N GLU A 544 -35.95 -0.80 40.95
CA GLU A 544 -35.91 0.60 41.43
C GLU A 544 -36.50 1.54 40.38
#